data_AF-A0A6B2YP15-F1
#
_entry.id   AF-A0A6B2YP15-F1
#
_cell.length_a   1.000
_cell.length_b   1.000
_cell.length_c   1.000
_cell.angle_alpha   90.00
_cell.angle_beta   90.00
_cell.angle_gamma   90.00
#
_symmetry.space_group_name_H-M   'P 1'
#
loop_
_entity.id
_entity.type
_entity.pdbx_description
1 polymer ?
#
loop_
_entity_poly.entity_id
_entity_poly.type
_entity_poly.pdbx_seq_one_letter_code
_entity_poly.pdbx_strand_id
1 'polypeptide(L)'
;MWKGSDGFHVSVYKTSLVPVLRALSESPEAYAVLRNAQTDWGARTLAAAPADSSDAALTTLLTVNAAALGTYDGIAADVVRAKKGTSGEEWADTVYGALREPSRFLPRALPSTAVSDEITRSWRETLTTAPGGERIDHLKEQGTHTCKAWSDTHEFTAEKRAAYVSDCRERAEDSYQDVVRSLS
;
A
#
# COMPACT_ATOMS: atom_id res chain seq x y z
N MET A 1 -17.95 9.96 -11.87
CA MET A 1 -16.73 10.15 -12.69
C MET A 1 -16.56 11.63 -12.97
N TRP A 2 -15.34 12.16 -12.90
CA TRP A 2 -14.99 13.50 -13.37
C TRP A 2 -13.67 13.47 -14.15
N LYS A 3 -13.37 14.53 -14.91
CA LYS A 3 -12.10 14.68 -15.63
C LYS A 3 -11.22 15.69 -14.91
N GLY A 4 -10.05 15.25 -14.47
CA GLY A 4 -8.99 16.09 -13.89
C GLY A 4 -7.95 16.49 -14.95
N SER A 5 -6.92 17.22 -14.52
CA SER A 5 -5.75 17.58 -15.33
C SER A 5 -4.85 16.37 -15.66
N ASP A 6 -4.98 15.31 -14.88
CA ASP A 6 -4.20 14.07 -14.86
C ASP A 6 -4.93 12.86 -15.46
N GLY A 7 -6.26 12.93 -15.65
CA GLY A 7 -7.02 11.84 -16.26
C GLY A 7 -8.52 11.85 -15.93
N PHE A 8 -9.14 10.67 -15.98
CA PHE A 8 -10.50 10.45 -15.50
C PHE A 8 -10.46 9.83 -14.11
N HIS A 9 -11.21 10.43 -13.19
CA HIS A 9 -11.35 9.98 -11.81
C HIS A 9 -12.72 9.35 -11.62
N VAL A 10 -12.77 8.20 -10.94
CA VAL A 10 -13.99 7.45 -10.67
C VAL A 10 -14.05 7.06 -9.20
N SER A 11 -15.06 7.55 -8.48
CA SER A 11 -15.43 7.01 -7.17
C SER A 11 -16.33 5.78 -7.37
N VAL A 12 -15.98 4.68 -6.71
CA VAL A 12 -16.74 3.43 -6.64
C VAL A 12 -16.86 2.99 -5.19
N TYR A 13 -17.93 2.26 -4.85
CA TYR A 13 -18.08 1.72 -3.50
C TYR A 13 -17.04 0.62 -3.21
N LYS A 14 -16.46 0.60 -2.00
CA LYS A 14 -15.51 -0.46 -1.57
C LYS A 14 -16.10 -1.86 -1.77
N THR A 15 -17.40 -2.03 -1.49
CA THR A 15 -18.17 -3.27 -1.70
C THR A 15 -18.27 -3.72 -3.16
N SER A 16 -18.13 -2.82 -4.14
CA SER A 16 -18.09 -3.17 -5.57
C SER A 16 -16.67 -3.36 -6.08
N LEU A 17 -15.70 -2.60 -5.55
CA LEU A 17 -14.31 -2.63 -6.02
C LEU A 17 -13.51 -3.82 -5.46
N VAL A 18 -13.67 -4.13 -4.17
CA VAL A 18 -12.89 -5.19 -3.50
C VAL A 18 -13.07 -6.57 -4.18
N PRO A 19 -14.27 -7.03 -4.55
CA PRO A 19 -14.42 -8.29 -5.29
C PRO A 19 -13.72 -8.29 -6.66
N VAL A 20 -13.68 -7.16 -7.37
CA VAL A 20 -12.99 -7.05 -8.67
C VAL A 20 -11.48 -7.09 -8.49
N LEU A 21 -10.93 -6.33 -7.54
CA LEU A 21 -9.50 -6.37 -7.21
C LEU A 21 -9.10 -7.77 -6.73
N ARG A 22 -9.93 -8.43 -5.92
CA ARG A 22 -9.72 -9.80 -5.45
C ARG A 22 -9.69 -10.81 -6.59
N ALA A 23 -10.60 -10.72 -7.56
CA ALA A 23 -10.61 -11.59 -8.74
C ALA A 23 -9.36 -11.41 -9.61
N LEU A 24 -8.92 -10.16 -9.84
CA LEU A 24 -7.67 -9.86 -10.56
C LEU A 24 -6.44 -10.42 -9.82
N SER A 25 -6.46 -10.40 -8.49
CA SER A 25 -5.35 -10.83 -7.63
C SER A 25 -5.11 -12.34 -7.59
N GLU A 26 -5.91 -13.15 -8.29
CA GLU A 26 -5.56 -14.56 -8.53
C GLU A 26 -4.23 -14.70 -9.30
N SER A 27 -3.89 -13.72 -10.16
CA SER A 27 -2.54 -13.53 -10.70
C SER A 27 -1.68 -12.74 -9.69
N PRO A 28 -0.53 -13.27 -9.25
CA PRO A 28 0.39 -12.55 -8.37
C PRO A 28 0.99 -11.31 -9.04
N GLU A 29 1.24 -11.35 -10.36
CA GLU A 29 1.74 -10.21 -11.13
C GLU A 29 0.71 -9.08 -11.17
N ALA A 30 -0.57 -9.39 -11.42
CA ALA A 30 -1.64 -8.42 -11.42
C ALA A 30 -1.82 -7.75 -10.04
N TYR A 31 -1.75 -8.53 -8.96
CA TYR A 31 -1.74 -7.99 -7.60
C TYR A 31 -0.52 -7.08 -7.36
N ALA A 32 0.69 -7.50 -7.76
CA ALA A 32 1.90 -6.71 -7.59
C ALA A 32 1.86 -5.38 -8.37
N VAL A 33 1.30 -5.37 -9.59
CA VAL A 33 1.06 -4.15 -10.37
C VAL A 33 0.13 -3.20 -9.63
N LEU A 34 -1.02 -3.69 -9.15
CA LEU A 34 -2.01 -2.87 -8.44
C LEU A 34 -1.44 -2.33 -7.11
N ARG A 35 -0.73 -3.17 -6.35
CA ARG A 35 -0.08 -2.76 -5.09
C ARG A 35 1.04 -1.75 -5.32
N ASN A 36 1.90 -1.94 -6.32
CA ASN A 36 2.95 -0.96 -6.61
C ASN A 36 2.35 0.35 -7.17
N ALA A 37 1.27 0.30 -7.95
CA ALA A 37 0.55 1.51 -8.35
C ALA A 37 -0.03 2.28 -7.15
N GLN A 38 -0.63 1.59 -6.17
CA GLN A 38 -1.05 2.20 -4.90
C GLN A 38 0.15 2.77 -4.12
N THR A 39 1.28 2.07 -4.10
CA THR A 39 2.52 2.52 -3.43
C THR A 39 3.02 3.83 -4.02
N ASP A 40 3.19 3.87 -5.35
CA ASP A 40 3.70 5.04 -6.06
C ASP A 40 2.69 6.21 -6.04
N TRP A 41 1.38 5.94 -5.99
CA TRP A 41 0.35 6.98 -5.79
C TRP A 41 0.38 7.52 -4.36
N GLY A 42 0.45 6.65 -3.36
CA GLY A 42 0.52 7.00 -1.94
C GLY A 42 1.75 7.86 -1.63
N ALA A 43 2.93 7.44 -2.07
CA ALA A 43 4.17 8.18 -1.89
C ALA A 43 4.13 9.59 -2.49
N ARG A 44 3.51 9.76 -3.67
CA ARG A 44 3.30 11.09 -4.29
C ARG A 44 2.30 11.94 -3.53
N THR A 45 1.18 11.36 -3.13
CA THR A 45 0.12 12.04 -2.36
C THR A 45 0.67 12.56 -1.03
N LEU A 46 1.48 11.75 -0.34
CA LEU A 46 2.22 12.15 0.86
C LEU A 46 3.27 13.23 0.56
N ALA A 47 4.09 13.07 -0.47
CA ALA A 47 5.11 14.06 -0.85
C ALA A 47 4.55 15.40 -1.35
N ALA A 48 3.27 15.46 -1.75
CA ALA A 48 2.57 16.68 -2.15
C ALA A 48 1.89 17.40 -0.96
N ALA A 49 1.95 16.85 0.25
CA ALA A 49 1.39 17.47 1.45
C ALA A 49 2.10 18.80 1.77
N PRO A 50 1.37 19.94 1.89
CA PRO A 50 1.95 21.17 2.40
C PRO A 50 2.49 20.99 3.82
N ALA A 51 3.70 21.49 4.11
CA ALA A 51 4.33 21.37 5.42
C ALA A 51 3.58 22.12 6.55
N ASP A 52 2.74 23.10 6.18
CA ASP A 52 1.86 23.88 7.04
C ASP A 52 0.43 23.30 7.15
N SER A 53 0.19 22.10 6.60
CA SER A 53 -1.09 21.39 6.73
C SER A 53 -1.48 21.20 8.20
N SER A 54 -2.77 21.33 8.49
CA SER A 54 -3.29 21.07 9.83
C SER A 54 -3.08 19.59 10.22
N ASP A 55 -2.94 19.35 11.52
CA ASP A 55 -2.68 18.03 12.07
C ASP A 55 -3.72 16.99 11.63
N ALA A 56 -5.00 17.35 11.66
CA ALA A 56 -6.09 16.52 11.19
C ALA A 56 -6.03 16.22 9.68
N ALA A 57 -5.54 17.15 8.86
CA ALA A 57 -5.36 16.92 7.43
C ALA A 57 -4.22 15.92 7.16
N LEU A 58 -3.11 16.04 7.91
CA LEU A 58 -1.98 15.13 7.84
C LEU A 58 -2.36 13.72 8.32
N THR A 59 -3.01 13.58 9.49
CA THR A 59 -3.55 12.30 9.96
C THR A 59 -4.50 11.68 8.93
N THR A 60 -5.40 12.46 8.34
CA THR A 60 -6.32 11.96 7.29
C THR A 60 -5.53 11.44 6.07
N LEU A 61 -4.55 12.18 5.58
CA LEU A 61 -3.74 11.82 4.41
C LEU A 61 -2.98 10.50 4.64
N LEU A 62 -2.32 10.39 5.80
CA LEU A 62 -1.53 9.25 6.22
C LEU A 62 -2.39 8.00 6.42
N THR A 63 -3.48 8.13 7.18
CA THR A 63 -4.39 7.02 7.50
C THR A 63 -5.15 6.54 6.27
N VAL A 64 -5.52 7.40 5.31
CA VAL A 64 -6.13 6.99 4.03
C VAL A 64 -5.17 6.13 3.19
N ASN A 65 -3.88 6.51 3.10
CA ASN A 65 -2.91 5.67 2.40
C ASN A 65 -2.71 4.32 3.09
N ALA A 66 -2.61 4.32 4.42
CA ALA A 66 -2.49 3.08 5.20
C ALA A 66 -3.74 2.18 5.06
N ALA A 67 -4.95 2.76 5.04
CA ALA A 67 -6.21 2.04 4.80
C ALA A 67 -6.27 1.38 3.41
N ALA A 68 -5.71 2.05 2.39
CA ALA A 68 -5.64 1.51 1.04
C ALA A 68 -4.70 0.31 0.97
N LEU A 69 -3.51 0.40 1.58
CA LEU A 69 -2.57 -0.72 1.69
C LEU A 69 -3.16 -1.90 2.49
N GLY A 70 -3.79 -1.64 3.64
CA GLY A 70 -4.53 -2.66 4.41
C GLY A 70 -5.65 -3.35 3.62
N THR A 71 -6.27 -2.64 2.65
CA THR A 71 -7.25 -3.26 1.72
C THR A 71 -6.57 -4.29 0.82
N TYR A 72 -5.38 -4.00 0.29
CA TYR A 72 -4.59 -4.96 -0.49
C TYR A 72 -4.09 -6.12 0.37
N ASP A 73 -3.69 -5.86 1.62
CA ASP A 73 -3.27 -6.91 2.55
C ASP A 73 -4.40 -7.92 2.82
N GLY A 74 -5.64 -7.44 3.01
CA GLY A 74 -6.81 -8.29 3.20
C GLY A 74 -7.16 -9.11 1.94
N ILE A 75 -6.95 -8.53 0.76
CA ILE A 75 -7.08 -9.25 -0.52
C ILE A 75 -6.01 -10.35 -0.62
N ALA A 76 -4.75 -10.06 -0.30
CA ALA A 76 -3.67 -11.04 -0.34
C ALA A 76 -3.89 -12.20 0.64
N ALA A 77 -4.34 -11.91 1.86
CA ALA A 77 -4.68 -12.94 2.84
C ALA A 77 -5.80 -13.86 2.33
N ASP A 78 -6.84 -13.32 1.68
CA ASP A 78 -7.90 -14.15 1.10
C ASP A 78 -7.44 -14.95 -0.14
N VAL A 79 -6.58 -14.37 -1.00
CA VAL A 79 -5.96 -15.10 -2.13
C VAL A 79 -5.14 -16.29 -1.62
N VAL A 80 -4.26 -16.06 -0.65
CA VAL A 80 -3.40 -17.11 -0.08
C VAL A 80 -4.22 -18.16 0.66
N ARG A 81 -5.25 -17.77 1.41
CA ARG A 81 -6.21 -18.67 2.08
C ARG A 81 -6.99 -19.55 1.11
N ALA A 82 -7.36 -19.04 -0.06
CA ALA A 82 -8.09 -19.79 -1.07
C ALA A 82 -7.20 -20.82 -1.81
N LYS A 83 -5.90 -20.55 -1.93
CA LYS A 83 -4.91 -21.48 -2.50
C LYS A 83 -4.52 -22.53 -1.46
N LYS A 84 -4.44 -23.80 -1.87
CA LYS A 84 -4.14 -24.93 -0.97
C LYS A 84 -2.68 -25.35 -1.09
N GLY A 85 -2.05 -25.67 0.04
CA GLY A 85 -0.65 -26.14 0.06
C GLY A 85 0.34 -25.06 -0.39
N THR A 86 1.41 -25.48 -1.07
CA THR A 86 2.53 -24.59 -1.48
C THR A 86 2.10 -23.47 -2.44
N SER A 87 0.97 -23.59 -3.13
CA SER A 87 0.49 -22.56 -4.08
C SER A 87 0.19 -21.20 -3.43
N GLY A 88 0.00 -21.13 -2.12
CA GLY A 88 -0.06 -19.86 -1.38
C GLY A 88 1.32 -19.19 -1.24
N GLU A 89 2.34 -19.99 -0.92
CA GLU A 89 3.74 -19.55 -0.80
C GLU A 89 4.31 -19.16 -2.18
N GLU A 90 4.07 -19.97 -3.22
CA GLU A 90 4.45 -19.68 -4.61
C GLU A 90 3.85 -18.35 -5.12
N TRP A 91 2.61 -18.05 -4.73
CA TRP A 91 1.97 -16.77 -5.04
C TRP A 91 2.65 -15.62 -4.31
N ALA A 92 2.90 -15.74 -3.00
CA ALA A 92 3.60 -14.73 -2.21
C ALA A 92 5.02 -14.48 -2.73
N ASP A 93 5.71 -15.54 -3.17
CA ASP A 93 7.04 -15.48 -3.77
C ASP A 93 7.04 -14.72 -5.09
N THR A 94 6.07 -15.00 -5.95
CA THR A 94 5.93 -14.31 -7.24
C THR A 94 5.58 -12.84 -7.07
N VAL A 95 4.70 -12.51 -6.09
CA VAL A 95 4.42 -11.13 -5.69
C VAL A 95 5.69 -10.40 -5.24
N TYR A 96 6.54 -11.02 -4.42
CA TYR A 96 7.79 -10.42 -3.97
C TYR A 96 8.79 -10.20 -5.11
N GLY A 97 8.92 -11.18 -6.02
CA GLY A 97 9.73 -11.02 -7.23
C GLY A 97 9.29 -9.81 -8.06
N ALA A 98 7.99 -9.67 -8.30
CA ALA A 98 7.42 -8.57 -9.07
C ALA A 98 7.54 -7.20 -8.36
N LEU A 99 7.37 -7.13 -7.04
CA LEU A 99 7.48 -5.89 -6.27
C LEU A 99 8.93 -5.39 -6.09
N ARG A 100 9.93 -6.28 -6.18
CA ARG A 100 11.36 -5.92 -6.21
C ARG A 100 11.77 -5.28 -7.55
N GLU A 101 11.15 -5.69 -8.66
CA GLU A 101 11.44 -5.18 -10.01
C GLU A 101 10.19 -4.65 -10.75
N PRO A 102 9.49 -3.62 -10.21
CA PRO A 102 8.18 -3.19 -10.74
C PRO A 102 8.26 -2.51 -12.12
N SER A 103 9.45 -2.08 -12.55
CA SER A 103 9.72 -1.54 -13.89
C SER A 103 9.44 -2.52 -15.02
N ARG A 104 9.40 -3.83 -14.74
CA ARG A 104 9.00 -4.86 -15.72
C ARG A 104 7.50 -4.79 -16.09
N PHE A 105 6.67 -4.21 -15.23
CA PHE A 105 5.21 -4.31 -15.34
C PHE A 105 4.48 -2.96 -15.42
N LEU A 106 5.14 -1.84 -15.13
CA LEU A 106 4.56 -0.49 -15.28
C LEU A 106 5.06 0.21 -16.55
N PRO A 107 4.19 0.50 -17.54
CA PRO A 107 4.62 1.03 -18.84
C PRO A 107 5.00 2.53 -18.83
N ARG A 108 4.87 3.24 -17.70
CA ARG A 108 5.19 4.67 -17.60
C ARG A 108 5.62 5.06 -16.18
N ALA A 109 6.79 5.66 -16.06
CA ALA A 109 7.17 6.42 -14.88
C ALA A 109 6.27 7.67 -14.76
N LEU A 110 5.51 7.76 -13.68
CA LEU A 110 4.74 8.95 -13.32
C LEU A 110 5.64 9.96 -12.58
N PRO A 111 5.42 11.29 -12.70
CA PRO A 111 6.31 12.31 -12.13
C PRO A 111 6.53 12.13 -10.63
N SER A 112 7.77 12.16 -10.17
CA SER A 112 8.14 11.99 -8.75
C SER A 112 8.82 13.23 -8.17
N THR A 113 8.94 13.26 -6.85
CA THR A 113 9.81 14.16 -6.09
C THR A 113 10.82 13.32 -5.30
N ALA A 114 11.89 13.95 -4.81
CA ALA A 114 12.87 13.27 -3.95
C ALA A 114 12.22 12.60 -2.72
N VAL A 115 11.18 13.21 -2.13
CA VAL A 115 10.44 12.65 -0.99
C VAL A 115 9.63 11.41 -1.40
N SER A 116 8.92 11.44 -2.53
CA SER A 116 8.18 10.25 -2.99
C SER A 116 9.11 9.11 -3.40
N ASP A 117 10.26 9.45 -4.00
CA ASP A 117 11.26 8.45 -4.39
C ASP A 117 11.93 7.83 -3.17
N GLU A 118 12.22 8.59 -2.11
CA GLU A 118 12.72 8.08 -0.82
C GLU A 118 11.72 7.13 -0.14
N ILE A 119 10.44 7.53 -0.04
CA ILE A 119 9.38 6.70 0.55
C ILE A 119 9.26 5.36 -0.19
N THR A 120 9.23 5.39 -1.52
CA THR A 120 9.11 4.18 -2.33
C THR A 120 10.39 3.33 -2.33
N ARG A 121 11.58 3.95 -2.39
CA ARG A 121 12.86 3.20 -2.42
C ARG A 121 13.16 2.55 -1.08
N SER A 122 12.97 3.26 0.03
CA SER A 122 13.15 2.70 1.38
C SER A 122 12.21 1.51 1.65
N TRP A 123 11.00 1.51 1.10
CA TRP A 123 10.12 0.33 1.14
C TRP A 123 10.65 -0.82 0.27
N ARG A 124 11.13 -0.54 -0.95
CA ARG A 124 11.70 -1.59 -1.82
C ARG A 124 12.94 -2.25 -1.23
N GLU A 125 13.69 -1.54 -0.39
CA GLU A 125 14.84 -2.08 0.35
C GLU A 125 14.41 -3.17 1.35
N THR A 126 13.31 -3.00 2.10
CA THR A 126 12.84 -4.01 3.06
C THR A 126 12.34 -5.29 2.39
N LEU A 127 11.82 -5.19 1.16
CA LEU A 127 11.41 -6.38 0.39
C LEU A 127 12.56 -7.37 0.14
N THR A 128 13.82 -6.95 0.27
CA THR A 128 14.98 -7.82 0.07
C THR A 128 15.24 -8.80 1.22
N THR A 129 14.80 -8.47 2.44
CA THR A 129 15.19 -9.18 3.68
C THR A 129 14.16 -10.19 4.19
N ALA A 130 12.90 -10.14 3.75
CA ALA A 130 11.82 -11.00 4.27
C ALA A 130 11.99 -12.50 3.91
N PRO A 131 12.01 -13.42 4.91
CA PRO A 131 11.94 -14.87 4.70
C PRO A 131 10.66 -15.29 3.96
N GLY A 132 10.70 -16.40 3.22
CA GLY A 132 9.59 -16.87 2.37
C GLY A 132 8.23 -16.94 3.09
N GLY A 133 8.18 -17.64 4.22
CA GLY A 133 6.95 -17.81 5.02
C GLY A 133 6.42 -16.53 5.69
N GLU A 134 7.22 -15.46 5.76
CA GLU A 134 6.87 -14.19 6.40
C GLU A 134 6.44 -13.12 5.39
N ARG A 135 6.46 -13.44 4.09
CA ARG A 135 6.26 -12.46 3.00
C ARG A 135 4.92 -11.73 3.07
N ILE A 136 3.83 -12.44 3.34
CA ILE A 136 2.49 -11.81 3.42
C ILE A 136 2.39 -10.89 4.64
N ASP A 137 2.90 -11.31 5.79
CA ASP A 137 2.87 -10.50 7.01
C ASP A 137 3.75 -9.25 6.89
N HIS A 138 4.94 -9.36 6.31
CA HIS A 138 5.80 -8.20 6.04
C HIS A 138 5.15 -7.20 5.07
N LEU A 139 4.28 -7.62 4.13
CA LEU A 139 3.53 -6.65 3.31
C LEU A 139 2.63 -5.73 4.17
N LYS A 140 2.05 -6.25 5.28
CA LYS A 140 1.20 -5.45 6.19
C LYS A 140 1.94 -4.26 6.81
N GLU A 141 3.27 -4.35 6.94
CA GLU A 141 4.10 -3.31 7.54
C GLU A 141 4.16 -2.04 6.65
N GLN A 142 3.91 -2.17 5.34
CA GLN A 142 4.09 -1.11 4.35
C GLN A 142 3.34 0.19 4.68
N GLY A 143 2.11 0.09 5.20
CA GLY A 143 1.32 1.26 5.60
C GLY A 143 2.02 2.05 6.70
N THR A 144 2.58 1.36 7.70
CA THR A 144 3.35 1.98 8.79
C THR A 144 4.74 2.44 8.35
N HIS A 145 5.41 1.71 7.46
CA HIS A 145 6.72 2.08 6.90
C HIS A 145 6.64 3.39 6.11
N THR A 146 5.69 3.49 5.16
CA THR A 146 5.53 4.71 4.34
C THR A 146 5.11 5.92 5.17
N CYS A 147 4.26 5.71 6.17
CA CYS A 147 3.84 6.71 7.15
C CYS A 147 5.03 7.22 7.99
N LYS A 148 5.87 6.29 8.50
CA LYS A 148 7.12 6.62 9.21
C LYS A 148 8.08 7.40 8.31
N ALA A 149 8.39 6.88 7.12
CA ALA A 149 9.34 7.46 6.17
C ALA A 149 8.97 8.91 5.79
N TRP A 150 7.69 9.19 5.53
CA TRP A 150 7.22 10.56 5.33
C TRP A 150 7.34 11.42 6.58
N SER A 151 7.00 10.89 7.75
CA SER A 151 7.07 11.66 9.01
C SER A 151 8.52 12.00 9.41
N ASP A 152 9.50 11.20 8.98
CA ASP A 152 10.93 11.42 9.20
C ASP A 152 11.54 12.48 8.28
N THR A 153 10.89 12.85 7.16
CA THR A 153 11.32 14.00 6.33
C THR A 153 10.82 15.36 6.86
N HIS A 154 10.15 15.38 8.02
CA HIS A 154 9.55 16.56 8.62
C HIS A 154 10.07 16.79 10.05
N GLU A 155 10.09 18.05 10.50
CA GLU A 155 10.58 18.46 11.83
C GLU A 155 9.56 18.18 12.96
N PHE A 156 9.06 16.95 13.03
CA PHE A 156 8.13 16.51 14.08
C PHE A 156 8.87 15.94 15.31
N THR A 157 8.25 16.08 16.49
CA THR A 157 8.72 15.41 17.72
C THR A 157 8.65 13.89 17.56
N ALA A 158 9.44 13.15 18.35
CA ALA A 158 9.40 11.69 18.34
C ALA A 158 8.00 11.15 18.73
N GLU A 159 7.35 11.81 19.69
CA GLU A 159 5.97 11.53 20.12
C GLU A 159 4.97 11.70 18.97
N LYS A 160 5.03 12.82 18.24
CA LYS A 160 4.13 13.09 17.11
C LYS A 160 4.33 12.09 15.96
N ARG A 161 5.57 11.70 15.66
CA ARG A 161 5.85 10.62 14.69
C ARG A 161 5.30 9.27 15.15
N ALA A 162 5.44 8.94 16.43
CA ALA A 162 4.89 7.71 17.00
C ALA A 162 3.36 7.68 16.94
N ALA A 163 2.68 8.82 17.20
CA ALA A 163 1.24 8.96 17.05
C ALA A 163 0.78 8.68 15.61
N TYR A 164 1.36 9.37 14.62
CA TYR A 164 1.04 9.12 13.20
C TYR A 164 1.25 7.66 12.80
N VAL A 165 2.36 7.02 13.20
CA VAL A 165 2.62 5.61 12.92
C VAL A 165 1.61 4.68 13.60
N SER A 166 1.09 5.06 14.78
CA SER A 166 0.01 4.33 15.47
C SER A 166 -1.31 4.44 14.70
N ASP A 167 -1.74 5.66 14.34
CA ASP A 167 -2.96 5.91 13.58
C ASP A 167 -2.93 5.15 12.23
N CYS A 168 -1.77 5.18 11.55
CA CYS A 168 -1.53 4.42 10.33
C CYS A 168 -1.66 2.90 10.54
N ARG A 169 -1.17 2.36 11.65
CA ARG A 169 -1.26 0.92 11.97
C ARG A 169 -2.70 0.50 12.22
N GLU A 170 -3.41 1.23 13.09
CA GLU A 170 -4.81 0.98 13.43
C GLU A 170 -5.68 1.02 12.16
N ARG A 171 -5.53 2.08 11.35
CA ARG A 171 -6.34 2.24 10.15
C ARG A 171 -6.06 1.20 9.07
N ALA A 172 -4.81 0.73 8.94
CA ALA A 172 -4.46 -0.37 8.04
C ALA A 172 -5.10 -1.69 8.50
N GLU A 173 -4.99 -2.03 9.79
CA GLU A 173 -5.56 -3.25 10.35
C GLU A 173 -7.10 -3.25 10.28
N ASP A 174 -7.76 -2.14 10.57
CA ASP A 174 -9.22 -2.00 10.35
C ASP A 174 -9.62 -2.31 8.90
N SER A 175 -8.89 -1.75 7.94
CA SER A 175 -9.22 -1.93 6.52
C SER A 175 -8.92 -3.36 6.03
N TYR A 176 -7.90 -4.00 6.61
CA TYR A 176 -7.58 -5.42 6.44
C TYR A 176 -8.73 -6.30 6.98
N GLN A 177 -9.14 -6.10 8.24
CA GLN A 177 -10.23 -6.84 8.88
C GLN A 177 -11.58 -6.62 8.19
N ASP A 178 -11.87 -5.41 7.69
CA ASP A 178 -13.03 -5.15 6.82
C ASP A 178 -13.03 -6.04 5.58
N VAL A 179 -11.90 -6.12 4.87
CA VAL A 179 -11.79 -6.89 3.63
C VAL A 179 -11.93 -8.38 3.92
N VAL A 180 -11.18 -8.90 4.90
CA VAL A 180 -11.26 -10.31 5.31
C VAL A 180 -12.69 -10.69 5.69
N ARG A 181 -13.41 -9.85 6.45
CA ARG A 181 -14.83 -10.08 6.79
C ARG A 181 -15.77 -10.00 5.59
N SER A 182 -15.44 -9.20 4.57
CA SER A 182 -16.28 -9.02 3.37
C SER A 182 -16.08 -10.10 2.29
N LEU A 183 -14.97 -10.84 2.35
CA LEU A 183 -14.60 -11.90 1.40
C LEU A 183 -14.71 -13.32 1.99
N SER A 184 -15.09 -13.45 3.27
CA SER A 184 -15.34 -14.73 3.95
C SER A 184 -16.80 -15.13 3.90
#